data_AF-A0A7V9UNN4-F1
#
_entry.id   AF-A0A7V9UNN4-F1
#
_cell.length_a   1.000
_cell.length_b   1.000
_cell.length_c   1.000
_cell.angle_alpha   90.00
_cell.angle_beta   90.00
_cell.angle_gamma   90.00
#
_symmetry.space_group_name_H-M   'P 1'
#
loop_
_entity.id
_entity.type
_entity.pdbx_description
1 polymer ?
#
loop_
_entity_poly.entity_id
_entity_poly.type
_entity_poly.pdbx_seq_one_letter_code
_entity_poly.pdbx_strand_id
1 'polypeptide(L)'
;MKIAISGKGGSGKTTISATLIRLIARRGLPVLAIDGDPNPNLIQALGVGPGVEAEAVPRSVVERREDESGQTRMVLTRTVEDIVNQYGMKAPDGVTVLVGTKVDHAGAG
;
A
#
# COMPACT_ATOMS: atom_id res chain seq x y z
N MET A 1 -3.45 14.39 -4.91
CA MET A 1 -4.74 13.67 -5.01
C MET A 1 -4.64 12.37 -4.22
N LYS A 2 -5.70 11.92 -3.54
CA LYS A 2 -5.74 10.63 -2.82
C LYS A 2 -6.98 9.87 -3.27
N ILE A 3 -6.83 8.58 -3.58
CA ILE A 3 -7.92 7.72 -4.06
C ILE A 3 -7.89 6.43 -3.23
N ALA A 4 -9.04 6.04 -2.71
CA ALA A 4 -9.24 4.74 -2.05
C ALA A 4 -10.26 3.94 -2.85
N ILE A 5 -9.95 2.68 -3.15
CA ILE A 5 -10.81 1.76 -3.89
C ILE A 5 -11.20 0.63 -2.95
N SER A 6 -12.50 0.47 -2.69
CA SER A 6 -13.06 -0.54 -1.79
C SER A 6 -14.23 -1.27 -2.45
N GLY A 7 -14.62 -2.42 -1.89
CA GLY A 7 -15.61 -3.32 -2.49
C GLY A 7 -15.44 -4.78 -2.05
N LYS A 8 -16.46 -5.61 -2.31
CA LYS A 8 -16.48 -7.04 -1.93
C LYS A 8 -15.32 -7.83 -2.57
N GLY A 9 -14.95 -8.97 -2.00
CA GLY A 9 -14.07 -9.95 -2.66
C GLY A 9 -14.58 -10.30 -4.06
N GLY A 10 -13.68 -10.35 -5.04
CA GLY A 10 -14.02 -10.66 -6.44
C GLY A 10 -14.62 -9.51 -7.28
N SER A 11 -14.87 -8.33 -6.71
CA SER A 11 -15.46 -7.18 -7.44
C SER A 11 -14.52 -6.49 -8.45
N GLY A 12 -13.30 -6.98 -8.65
CA GLY A 12 -12.34 -6.41 -9.61
C GLY A 12 -11.53 -5.21 -9.10
N LYS A 13 -11.53 -4.92 -7.79
CA LYS A 13 -10.80 -3.79 -7.19
C LYS A 13 -9.35 -3.69 -7.67
N THR A 14 -8.58 -4.76 -7.53
CA THR A 14 -7.16 -4.77 -7.87
C THR A 14 -6.94 -4.49 -9.36
N THR A 15 -7.80 -5.03 -10.23
CA THR A 15 -7.77 -4.77 -11.67
C THR A 15 -8.04 -3.31 -11.99
N ILE A 16 -9.06 -2.71 -11.37
CA ILE A 16 -9.41 -1.30 -11.55
C ILE A 16 -8.29 -0.40 -10.99
N SER A 17 -7.79 -0.70 -9.79
CA SER A 17 -6.66 0.00 -9.16
C SER A 17 -5.44 0.00 -10.06
N ALA A 18 -5.00 -1.17 -10.51
CA ALA A 18 -3.85 -1.29 -11.41
C ALA A 18 -4.07 -0.47 -12.68
N THR A 19 -5.20 -0.64 -13.35
CA THR A 19 -5.52 0.11 -14.58
C THR A 19 -5.43 1.63 -14.36
N LEU A 20 -6.07 2.13 -13.31
CA LEU A 20 -6.06 3.55 -12.97
C LEU A 20 -4.64 4.06 -12.68
N ILE A 21 -3.87 3.30 -11.89
CA ILE A 21 -2.47 3.61 -11.56
C ILE A 21 -1.62 3.73 -12.83
N ARG A 22 -1.69 2.76 -13.74
CA ARG A 22 -0.95 2.78 -15.02
C ARG A 22 -1.35 3.99 -15.86
N LEU A 23 -2.64 4.27 -15.99
CA LEU A 23 -3.15 5.41 -16.77
C LEU A 23 -2.67 6.76 -16.22
N ILE A 24 -2.63 6.93 -14.89
CA ILE A 24 -2.12 8.15 -14.26
C ILE A 24 -0.60 8.26 -14.45
N ALA A 25 0.14 7.18 -14.19
CA ALA A 25 1.59 7.16 -14.31
C ALA A 25 2.07 7.45 -15.74
N ARG A 26 1.40 6.90 -16.76
CA ARG A 26 1.69 7.17 -18.19
C ARG A 26 1.49 8.62 -18.61
N ARG A 27 0.73 9.41 -17.83
CA ARG A 27 0.59 10.86 -18.04
C ARG A 27 1.76 11.66 -17.44
N GLY A 28 2.81 10.98 -16.95
CA GLY A 28 3.97 11.61 -16.32
C GLY A 28 3.73 12.06 -14.88
N LEU A 29 2.61 11.63 -14.26
CA LEU A 29 2.29 11.99 -12.89
C LEU A 29 2.91 10.99 -11.90
N PRO A 30 3.49 11.44 -10.78
CA PRO A 30 4.03 10.55 -9.76
C PRO A 30 2.89 9.77 -9.08
N VAL A 31 3.07 8.46 -8.96
CA VAL A 31 2.10 7.57 -8.28
C VAL A 31 2.79 6.75 -7.20
N LEU A 32 2.30 6.91 -5.97
CA LEU A 32 2.53 5.99 -4.85
C LEU A 32 1.26 5.14 -4.69
N ALA A 33 1.39 3.84 -4.95
CA ALA A 33 0.33 2.86 -4.77
C ALA A 33 0.53 2.13 -3.43
N ILE A 34 -0.56 1.88 -2.71
CA ILE A 34 -0.56 1.15 -1.44
C ILE A 34 -1.49 -0.06 -1.60
N ASP A 35 -0.95 -1.27 -1.51
CA ASP A 35 -1.74 -2.50 -1.47
C ASP A 35 -2.03 -2.86 -0.01
N GLY A 36 -3.29 -2.70 0.38
CA GLY A 36 -3.77 -3.04 1.72
C GLY A 36 -4.45 -4.41 1.80
N ASP A 37 -4.44 -5.21 0.72
CA ASP A 37 -5.04 -6.54 0.72
C ASP A 37 -4.15 -7.52 1.52
N PRO A 38 -4.71 -8.36 2.41
CA PRO A 38 -3.94 -9.40 3.10
C PRO A 38 -3.29 -10.41 2.14
N ASN A 39 -3.80 -10.56 0.93
CA ASN A 39 -3.14 -11.28 -0.15
C ASN A 39 -2.79 -10.28 -1.27
N PRO A 40 -1.61 -9.62 -1.20
CA PRO A 40 -1.28 -8.54 -2.11
C PRO A 40 -1.10 -9.06 -3.54
N ASN A 41 -1.89 -8.51 -4.46
CA ASN A 41 -1.90 -8.90 -5.87
C ASN A 41 -1.68 -7.69 -6.80
N LEU A 42 -1.50 -6.49 -6.25
CA LEU A 42 -1.40 -5.27 -7.05
C LEU A 42 -0.11 -5.24 -7.89
N ILE A 43 1.00 -5.75 -7.36
CA ILE A 43 2.29 -5.80 -8.05
C ILE A 43 2.20 -6.61 -9.35
N GLN A 44 1.59 -7.79 -9.27
CA GLN A 44 1.36 -8.65 -10.41
C GLN A 44 0.37 -8.01 -11.39
N ALA A 45 -0.69 -7.39 -10.89
CA ALA A 45 -1.67 -6.67 -11.72
C ALA A 45 -1.05 -5.45 -12.44
N LEU A 46 0.01 -4.85 -11.89
CA LEU A 46 0.78 -3.77 -12.54
C LEU A 46 1.73 -4.27 -13.64
N GLY A 47 1.88 -5.59 -13.79
CA GLY A 47 2.73 -6.22 -14.79
C GLY A 47 4.17 -6.46 -14.33
N VAL A 48 4.42 -6.51 -13.02
CA VAL A 48 5.70 -7.00 -12.50
C VAL A 48 5.80 -8.51 -12.75
N GLY A 49 6.98 -8.97 -13.16
CA GLY A 49 7.21 -10.37 -13.54
C GLY A 49 6.90 -11.37 -12.42
N PRO A 50 6.66 -12.65 -12.78
CA PRO A 50 6.39 -13.70 -11.81
C PRO A 50 7.58 -13.90 -10.85
N GLY A 51 7.29 -14.29 -9.60
CA GLY A 51 8.31 -14.55 -8.58
C GLY A 51 8.89 -13.31 -7.90
N VAL A 52 8.42 -12.11 -8.25
CA VAL A 52 8.79 -10.88 -7.55
C VAL A 52 7.84 -10.63 -6.39
N GLU A 53 8.39 -10.52 -5.19
CA GLU A 53 7.66 -10.18 -3.97
C GLU A 53 8.20 -8.85 -3.40
N ALA A 54 7.30 -7.97 -2.96
CA ALA A 54 7.71 -6.77 -2.24
C ALA A 54 7.86 -7.07 -0.75
N GLU A 55 8.85 -6.43 -0.14
CA GLU A 55 8.96 -6.38 1.31
C GLU A 55 7.75 -5.63 1.86
N ALA A 56 7.04 -6.27 2.80
CA ALA A 56 5.90 -5.66 3.45
C ALA A 56 6.36 -4.60 4.44
N VAL A 57 5.67 -3.45 4.46
CA VAL A 57 5.90 -2.41 5.45
C VAL A 57 5.61 -3.00 6.84
N PRO A 58 6.55 -3.00 7.79
CA PRO A 58 6.35 -3.64 9.08
C PRO A 58 5.43 -2.80 9.97
N ARG A 59 4.64 -3.46 10.83
CA ARG A 59 3.74 -2.77 11.78
C ARG A 59 4.47 -1.78 12.70
N SER A 60 5.76 -1.97 12.96
CA SER A 60 6.60 -1.07 13.76
C SER A 60 6.75 0.34 13.18
N VAL A 61 6.40 0.56 11.90
CA VAL A 61 6.35 1.93 11.35
C VAL A 61 5.18 2.74 11.90
N VAL A 62 4.22 2.09 12.59
CA VAL A 62 3.05 2.72 13.20
C VAL A 62 3.00 2.37 14.69
N GLU A 63 2.79 3.38 15.52
CA GLU A 63 2.60 3.18 16.96
C GLU A 63 1.33 3.90 17.46
N ARG A 64 0.80 3.43 18.58
CA ARG A 64 -0.29 4.10 19.30
C ARG A 64 0.34 5.12 20.26
N ARG A 65 -0.03 6.39 20.12
CA ARG A 65 0.28 7.42 21.12
C ARG A 65 -1.01 7.97 21.68
N GLU A 66 -1.07 8.07 23.00
CA GLU A 66 -2.09 8.83 23.70
C GLU A 66 -1.64 10.29 23.75
N ASP A 67 -2.55 11.22 23.45
CA ASP A 67 -2.31 12.64 23.65
C ASP A 67 -2.76 13.12 25.03
N GLU A 68 -2.51 14.39 25.34
CA GLU A 68 -2.85 15.01 26.63
C GLU A 68 -4.37 14.99 26.93
N SER A 69 -5.21 14.73 25.93
CA SER A 69 -6.67 14.61 26.09
C SER A 69 -7.13 13.18 26.35
N GLY A 70 -6.21 12.21 26.44
CA GLY A 70 -6.50 10.79 26.57
C GLY A 70 -6.88 10.12 25.25
N GLN A 71 -6.76 10.82 24.11
CA GLN A 71 -7.12 10.26 22.82
C GLN A 71 -5.95 9.45 22.24
N THR A 72 -6.21 8.18 21.93
CA THR A 72 -5.25 7.33 21.22
C THR A 72 -5.27 7.64 19.72
N ARG A 73 -4.11 8.00 19.18
CA ARG A 73 -3.88 8.16 17.75
C ARG A 73 -2.80 7.21 17.25
N MET A 74 -2.95 6.76 15.99
CA MET A 74 -1.88 6.08 15.27
C MET A 74 -0.93 7.14 14.71
N VAL A 75 0.36 7.02 15.01
CA VAL A 75 1.39 7.90 14.48
C VAL A 75 2.46 7.09 13.78
N LEU A 76 3.08 7.67 12.75
CA LEU A 76 4.22 7.05 12.11
C LEU A 76 5.47 7.27 12.97
N THR A 77 6.24 6.21 13.18
CA THR A 77 7.52 6.27 13.92
C THR A 77 8.65 6.84 13.07
N ARG A 78 8.46 6.92 11.75
CA ARG A 78 9.42 7.39 10.74
C ARG A 78 8.72 8.28 9.72
N THR A 79 9.49 9.03 8.94
CA THR A 79 8.92 9.86 7.88
C THR A 79 8.32 8.99 6.77
N VAL A 80 7.34 9.53 6.05
CA VAL A 80 6.77 8.84 4.87
C VAL A 80 7.85 8.59 3.82
N GLU A 81 8.78 9.53 3.65
CA GLU A 81 9.89 9.41 2.72
C GLU A 81 10.80 8.23 3.08
N ASP A 82 11.18 8.08 4.35
CA ASP A 82 12.01 6.93 4.79
C ASP A 82 11.32 5.59 4.56
N ILE A 83 10.00 5.53 4.82
CA ILE A 83 9.20 4.31 4.60
C ILE A 83 9.16 3.98 3.10
N VAL A 84 8.92 4.99 2.25
CA VAL A 84 8.89 4.79 0.79
C VAL A 84 10.27 4.42 0.24
N ASN A 85 11.34 5.04 0.75
CA ASN A 85 12.70 4.75 0.30
C ASN A 85 13.15 3.35 0.68
N GLN A 86 12.73 2.85 1.84
CA GLN A 86 13.12 1.52 2.31
C GLN A 86 12.23 0.40 1.76
N TYR A 87 10.91 0.58 1.77
CA TYR A 87 9.95 -0.49 1.46
C TYR A 87 9.26 -0.32 0.10
N GLY A 88 9.51 0.79 -0.59
CA GLY A 88 8.89 1.08 -1.88
C GLY A 88 9.50 0.24 -3.01
N MET A 89 8.70 -0.64 -3.60
CA MET A 89 9.07 -1.35 -4.82
C MET A 89 8.78 -0.51 -6.05
N LYS A 90 9.72 -0.48 -7.01
CA LYS A 90 9.46 0.09 -8.34
C LYS A 90 8.71 -0.91 -9.21
N ALA A 91 7.63 -0.43 -9.81
CA ALA A 91 6.83 -1.15 -10.79
C ALA A 91 6.91 -0.41 -12.14
N PRO A 92 6.35 -1.00 -13.23
CA PRO A 92 6.36 -0.36 -14.54
C PRO A 92 5.82 1.09 -14.52
N ASP A 93 6.14 1.87 -15.56
CA ASP A 93 5.86 3.32 -15.73
C ASP A 93 6.27 4.21 -14.53
N GLY A 94 7.27 3.78 -13.75
CA GLY A 94 7.82 4.59 -12.65
C GLY A 94 6.94 4.63 -11.39
N VAL A 95 5.94 3.74 -11.28
CA VAL A 95 5.08 3.62 -10.11
C VAL A 95 5.90 3.10 -8.93
N THR A 96 5.68 3.66 -7.73
CA THR A 96 6.19 3.09 -6.48
C THR A 96 5.06 2.40 -5.74
N VAL A 97 5.28 1.17 -5.27
CA VAL A 97 4.29 0.36 -4.57
C VAL A 97 4.76 0.07 -3.15
N LEU A 98 3.90 0.32 -2.17
CA LEU A 98 4.03 -0.18 -0.80
C LEU A 98 3.03 -1.30 -0.58
N VAL A 99 3.47 -2.37 0.08
CA VAL A 99 2.62 -3.49 0.47
C VAL A 99 2.44 -3.48 1.98
N GLY A 100 1.19 -3.49 2.44
CA GLY A 100 0.88 -3.57 3.85
C GLY A 100 1.30 -4.90 4.46
N THR A 101 1.56 -4.93 5.77
CA THR A 101 1.85 -6.19 6.48
C THR A 101 0.69 -7.17 6.31
N LYS A 102 0.99 -8.44 6.02
CA LYS A 102 0.02 -9.53 6.17
C LYS A 102 -0.56 -9.48 7.58
N VAL A 103 -1.89 -9.52 7.66
CA VAL A 103 -2.56 -9.61 8.95
C VAL A 103 -2.49 -11.06 9.39
N ASP A 104 -1.58 -11.39 10.31
CA ASP A 104 -1.67 -12.63 11.08
C ASP A 104 -2.90 -12.50 11.98
N HIS A 105 -3.99 -13.14 11.56
CA HIS A 105 -5.31 -13.15 12.18
C HIS A 105 -6.09 -11.84 12.09
N ALA A 106 -7.26 -11.91 11.44
CA ALA A 106 -8.35 -10.98 11.74
C ALA A 106 -8.58 -11.04 13.26
N GLY A 107 -8.51 -9.90 13.93
CA GLY A 107 -8.87 -9.84 15.34
C GLY A 107 -10.25 -10.47 15.51
N ALA A 108 -10.29 -11.60 16.22
CA ALA A 108 -11.53 -12.12 16.75
C ALA A 108 -12.05 -11.04 17.71
N GLY A 109 -13.07 -10.31 17.24
CA GLY A 109 -14.03 -9.70 18.14
C GLY A 109 -14.90 -10.77 18.77
#